data_AF-A0AAU7K336-F1
#
_entry.id   AF-A0AAU7K336-F1
#
_cell.length_a   1.000
_cell.length_b   1.000
_cell.length_c   1.000
_cell.angle_alpha   90.00
_cell.angle_beta   90.00
_cell.angle_gamma   90.00
#
_symmetry.space_group_name_H-M   'P 1'
#
loop_
_entity.id
_entity.type
_entity.pdbx_description
1 polymer ?
#
loop_
_entity_poly.entity_id
_entity_poly.type
_entity_poly.pdbx_seq_one_letter_code
_entity_poly.pdbx_strand_id
1 'polypeptide(L)'
;MPEDYQDIVLAAYKMMRDNGKLSAILPRETTTKLRSACLKVYQNRFDPKDVDILATFFEVDKMGCDFEKTLNDSDPDDYKALWKHIRGETFTTDERNSDLLAWLIDLEPRPRSSYYLSPDKTIKIGGVPIDDLFPHSTPPGGGTKQHDPKEPKEPVYVPKFSQPYITIFCIILLIIGTTSFAVWERWNKIRLPEPDEKFMYWDEDHYEPVKDGKQNVGAPIIPLNKKTLTQQQKITLPDTLTSYSIGKVWYKGHGKDHEFFTDSGAYPQDLQRVLKPLTNNILTKYTSNYRYMLTRLVWFICAAFFISLCGFAVSRLEKEVKPPVKEIETETEKEEIPEFHSSELQATNA
;
A
#
# COMPACT_ATOMS: atom_id res chain seq x y z
N MET A 1 -17.85 -15.55 0.79
CA MET A 1 -18.06 -14.69 1.98
C MET A 1 -19.47 -14.15 1.85
N PRO A 2 -20.33 -14.14 2.89
CA PRO A 2 -21.63 -13.48 2.76
C PRO A 2 -21.39 -12.00 2.44
N GLU A 3 -22.11 -11.47 1.45
CA GLU A 3 -22.00 -10.07 1.05
C GLU A 3 -22.37 -9.17 2.23
N ASP A 4 -21.47 -8.25 2.58
CA ASP A 4 -21.71 -7.25 3.62
C ASP A 4 -22.67 -6.19 3.08
N TYR A 5 -23.70 -5.85 3.86
CA TYR A 5 -24.67 -4.81 3.49
C TYR A 5 -23.98 -3.46 3.26
N GLN A 6 -22.89 -3.17 3.98
CA GLN A 6 -22.12 -1.94 3.74
C GLN A 6 -21.55 -1.88 2.32
N ASP A 7 -20.99 -3.00 1.84
CA ASP A 7 -20.43 -3.10 0.49
C ASP A 7 -21.51 -2.94 -0.58
N ILE A 8 -22.69 -3.51 -0.34
CA ILE A 8 -23.85 -3.41 -1.24
C ILE A 8 -24.31 -1.96 -1.39
N VAL A 9 -24.52 -1.26 -0.27
CA VAL A 9 -24.97 0.13 -0.28
C VAL A 9 -23.93 1.04 -0.95
N LEU A 10 -22.64 0.82 -0.66
CA LEU A 10 -21.56 1.59 -1.27
C LEU A 10 -21.44 1.31 -2.78
N ALA A 11 -21.62 0.06 -3.21
CA ALA A 11 -21.63 -0.31 -4.63
C ALA A 11 -22.81 0.35 -5.36
N ALA A 12 -24.02 0.27 -4.81
CA ALA A 12 -25.21 0.91 -5.37
C ALA A 12 -25.03 2.44 -5.50
N TYR A 13 -24.48 3.09 -4.47
CA TYR A 13 -24.14 4.51 -4.50
C TYR A 13 -23.17 4.85 -5.64
N LYS A 14 -22.06 4.08 -5.78
CA LYS A 14 -21.08 4.29 -6.86
C LYS A 14 -21.71 4.10 -8.24
N MET A 15 -22.54 3.07 -8.40
CA MET A 15 -23.27 2.83 -9.66
C MET A 15 -24.18 4.00 -10.02
N MET A 16 -24.95 4.54 -9.06
CA MET A 16 -25.79 5.72 -9.31
C MET A 16 -24.98 6.96 -9.67
N ARG A 17 -23.81 7.14 -9.03
CA ARG A 17 -22.89 8.25 -9.32
C ARG A 17 -22.30 8.16 -10.72
N ASP A 18 -21.73 7.01 -11.06
CA ASP A 18 -20.99 6.82 -12.30
C ASP A 18 -21.92 6.84 -13.52
N ASN A 19 -23.21 6.51 -13.33
CA ASN A 19 -24.26 6.63 -14.35
C ASN A 19 -24.96 8.01 -14.36
N GLY A 20 -24.45 9.00 -13.62
CA GLY A 20 -24.98 10.38 -13.58
C GLY A 20 -26.32 10.57 -12.86
N LYS A 21 -26.95 9.48 -12.40
CA LYS A 21 -28.26 9.49 -11.70
C LYS A 21 -28.19 10.14 -10.32
N LEU A 22 -27.00 10.21 -9.72
CA LEU A 22 -26.79 10.81 -8.40
C LEU A 22 -26.73 12.34 -8.43
N SER A 23 -26.44 12.98 -9.58
CA SER A 23 -26.26 14.44 -9.67
C SER A 23 -27.47 15.26 -9.20
N ALA A 24 -28.68 14.67 -9.27
CA ALA A 24 -29.92 15.26 -8.77
C ALA A 24 -30.06 15.23 -7.23
N ILE A 25 -29.36 14.29 -6.57
CA ILE A 25 -29.43 14.02 -5.13
C ILE A 25 -28.16 14.53 -4.42
N LEU A 26 -26.97 14.28 -4.98
CA LEU A 26 -25.66 14.78 -4.54
C LEU A 26 -24.84 15.31 -5.73
N PRO A 27 -24.90 16.62 -6.03
CA PRO A 27 -24.15 17.22 -7.13
C PRO A 27 -22.64 17.38 -6.87
N ARG A 28 -22.15 17.14 -5.63
CA ARG A 28 -20.73 17.06 -5.20
C ARG A 28 -20.68 16.62 -3.73
N GLU A 29 -19.84 15.65 -3.40
CA GLU A 29 -19.76 15.09 -2.05
C GLU A 29 -18.94 16.00 -1.13
N THR A 30 -19.59 16.88 -0.39
CA THR A 30 -19.03 17.50 0.83
C THR A 30 -19.95 17.25 2.01
N THR A 31 -19.44 17.32 3.23
CA THR A 31 -20.23 17.14 4.45
C THR A 31 -21.43 18.09 4.53
N THR A 32 -21.26 19.36 4.15
CA THR A 32 -22.36 20.34 4.06
C THR A 32 -23.41 19.95 3.02
N LYS A 33 -22.99 19.39 1.88
CA LYS A 33 -23.90 18.94 0.83
C LYS A 33 -24.63 17.66 1.20
N LEU A 34 -23.98 16.75 1.93
CA LEU A 34 -24.62 15.56 2.52
C LEU A 34 -25.75 15.97 3.47
N ARG A 35 -25.48 16.88 4.42
CA ARG A 35 -26.52 17.43 5.30
C ARG A 35 -27.67 18.06 4.52
N SER A 36 -27.35 18.90 3.53
CA SER A 36 -28.36 19.55 2.68
C SER A 36 -29.20 18.52 1.91
N ALA A 37 -28.57 17.43 1.44
CA ALA A 37 -29.25 16.35 0.74
C ALA A 37 -30.16 15.54 1.68
N CYS A 38 -29.70 15.24 2.90
CA CYS A 38 -30.53 14.59 3.92
C CYS A 38 -31.78 15.44 4.23
N LEU A 39 -31.63 16.74 4.45
CA LEU A 39 -32.76 17.64 4.68
C LEU A 39 -33.73 17.64 3.47
N LYS A 40 -33.20 17.71 2.26
CA LYS A 40 -34.02 17.66 1.03
C LYS A 40 -34.76 16.33 0.89
N VAL A 41 -34.11 15.21 1.19
CA VAL A 41 -34.75 13.88 1.15
C VAL A 41 -35.82 13.78 2.24
N TYR A 42 -35.56 14.29 3.44
CA TYR A 42 -36.55 14.33 4.52
C TYR A 42 -37.81 15.12 4.10
N GLN A 43 -37.65 16.31 3.52
CA GLN A 43 -38.78 17.14 3.11
C GLN A 43 -39.60 16.55 1.95
N ASN A 44 -38.98 15.77 1.06
CA ASN A 44 -39.62 15.26 -0.16
C ASN A 44 -40.05 13.78 -0.09
N ARG A 45 -39.36 12.96 0.72
CA ARG A 45 -39.52 11.50 0.80
C ARG A 45 -39.34 11.00 2.23
N PHE A 46 -40.03 11.62 3.18
CA PHE A 46 -40.12 11.08 4.53
C PHE A 46 -41.06 9.85 4.55
N ASP A 47 -40.56 8.71 5.02
CA ASP A 47 -41.36 7.54 5.39
C ASP A 47 -41.21 7.30 6.91
N PRO A 48 -42.30 7.19 7.68
CA PRO A 48 -42.25 6.87 9.11
C PRO A 48 -41.44 5.62 9.47
N LYS A 49 -41.28 4.67 8.55
CA LYS A 49 -40.46 3.46 8.76
C LYS A 49 -38.96 3.77 8.88
N ASP A 50 -38.52 4.86 8.27
CA ASP A 50 -37.11 5.28 8.25
C ASP A 50 -36.73 6.12 9.49
N VAL A 51 -37.68 6.38 10.41
CA VAL A 51 -37.44 7.17 11.64
C VAL A 51 -36.34 6.55 12.50
N ASP A 52 -36.31 5.23 12.62
CA ASP A 52 -35.29 4.54 13.41
C ASP A 52 -33.88 4.75 12.82
N ILE A 53 -33.75 4.96 11.51
CA ILE A 53 -32.46 5.26 10.84
C ILE A 53 -31.96 6.63 11.29
N LEU A 54 -32.83 7.64 11.24
CA LEU A 54 -32.49 9.01 11.64
C LEU A 54 -32.20 9.10 13.15
N ALA A 55 -33.02 8.46 13.98
CA ALA A 55 -32.81 8.38 15.43
C ALA A 55 -31.44 7.77 15.77
N THR A 56 -31.11 6.65 15.12
CA THR A 56 -29.83 5.95 15.33
C THR A 56 -28.63 6.77 14.85
N PHE A 57 -28.75 7.45 13.71
CA PHE A 57 -27.67 8.26 13.17
C PHE A 57 -27.34 9.47 14.06
N PHE A 58 -28.37 10.20 14.54
CA PHE A 58 -28.20 11.38 15.38
C PHE A 58 -28.10 11.07 16.89
N GLU A 59 -28.21 9.80 17.29
CA GLU A 59 -28.21 9.36 18.69
C GLU A 59 -29.29 10.07 19.54
N VAL A 60 -30.47 10.25 18.98
CA VAL A 60 -31.61 10.92 19.62
C VAL A 60 -32.75 9.95 19.89
N ASP A 61 -33.57 10.25 20.90
CA ASP A 61 -34.81 9.52 21.11
C ASP A 61 -35.78 9.80 19.95
N LYS A 62 -36.41 8.74 19.43
CA LYS A 62 -37.42 8.85 18.39
C LYS A 62 -38.74 9.46 18.87
N MET A 63 -39.03 9.40 20.17
CA MET A 63 -40.28 9.94 20.72
C MET A 63 -40.21 11.45 20.87
N GLY A 64 -41.00 12.17 20.07
CA GLY A 64 -41.14 13.63 20.18
C GLY A 64 -39.96 14.44 19.65
N CYS A 65 -39.03 13.81 18.91
CA CYS A 65 -37.95 14.51 18.23
C CYS A 65 -38.44 15.13 16.92
N ASP A 66 -38.14 16.41 16.75
CA ASP A 66 -38.30 17.11 15.48
C ASP A 66 -37.07 16.85 14.62
N PHE A 67 -37.13 15.83 13.76
CA PHE A 67 -36.02 15.46 12.88
C PHE A 67 -35.70 16.53 11.83
N GLU A 68 -36.69 17.34 11.43
CA GLU A 68 -36.43 18.48 10.54
C GLU A 68 -35.53 19.50 11.23
N LYS A 69 -35.84 19.82 12.49
CA LYS A 69 -34.98 20.67 13.32
C LYS A 69 -33.62 20.04 13.57
N THR A 70 -33.55 18.76 13.93
CA THR A 70 -32.28 18.04 14.16
C THR A 70 -31.39 18.03 12.91
N LEU A 71 -31.96 17.80 11.72
CA LEU A 71 -31.25 17.91 10.44
C LEU A 71 -30.78 19.34 10.16
N ASN A 72 -31.63 20.32 10.46
CA ASN A 72 -31.32 21.76 10.33
C ASN A 72 -30.31 22.26 11.36
N ASP A 73 -30.09 21.58 12.49
CA ASP A 73 -29.15 22.00 13.52
C ASP A 73 -27.85 21.16 13.51
N SER A 74 -27.87 19.96 12.90
CA SER A 74 -26.73 19.02 12.86
C SER A 74 -25.43 19.63 12.31
N ASP A 75 -24.27 19.31 12.87
CA ASP A 75 -22.99 19.85 12.38
C ASP A 75 -22.57 19.12 11.08
N PRO A 76 -22.04 19.82 10.06
CA PRO A 76 -21.41 19.13 8.92
C PRO A 76 -20.41 18.03 9.33
N ASP A 77 -19.67 18.19 10.43
CA ASP A 77 -18.72 17.17 10.91
C ASP A 77 -19.39 15.85 11.33
N ASP A 78 -20.69 15.84 11.66
CA ASP A 78 -21.44 14.60 11.97
C ASP A 78 -21.46 13.64 10.76
N TYR A 79 -21.44 14.18 9.54
CA TYR A 79 -21.47 13.43 8.28
C TYR A 79 -20.08 13.03 7.80
N LYS A 80 -19.02 13.40 8.52
CA LYS A 80 -17.62 13.21 8.08
C LYS A 80 -17.24 11.75 7.95
N ALA A 81 -17.75 10.89 8.83
CA ALA A 81 -17.50 9.46 8.77
C ALA A 81 -18.10 8.84 7.50
N LEU A 82 -19.37 9.13 7.23
CA LEU A 82 -20.05 8.73 5.99
C LEU A 82 -19.31 9.28 4.75
N TRP A 83 -18.96 10.57 4.78
CA TRP A 83 -18.27 11.25 3.68
C TRP A 83 -16.92 10.61 3.33
N LYS A 84 -16.12 10.24 4.33
CA LYS A 84 -14.85 9.53 4.12
C LYS A 84 -15.07 8.15 3.51
N HIS A 85 -16.10 7.43 3.98
CA HIS A 85 -16.41 6.10 3.49
C HIS A 85 -16.85 6.10 2.02
N ILE A 86 -17.76 6.99 1.61
CA ILE A 86 -18.20 7.09 0.20
C ILE A 86 -17.08 7.49 -0.77
N ARG A 87 -16.05 8.18 -0.27
CA ARG A 87 -14.83 8.53 -1.02
C ARG A 87 -13.79 7.41 -1.07
N GLY A 88 -13.99 6.32 -0.33
CA GLY A 88 -13.04 5.21 -0.22
C GLY A 88 -11.81 5.55 0.63
N GLU A 89 -11.87 6.56 1.50
CA GLU A 89 -10.80 6.86 2.45
C GLU A 89 -10.79 5.85 3.62
N THR A 90 -11.91 5.18 3.89
CA THR A 90 -12.02 4.11 4.88
C THR A 90 -12.61 2.84 4.25
N PHE A 91 -12.08 1.67 4.65
CA PHE A 91 -12.55 0.37 4.15
C PHE A 91 -13.93 0.01 4.71
N THR A 92 -14.17 0.27 6.00
CA THR A 92 -15.46 0.07 6.68
C THR A 92 -15.96 1.38 7.29
N THR A 93 -17.22 1.38 7.70
CA THR A 93 -17.85 2.46 8.46
C THR A 93 -18.75 1.89 9.56
N ASP A 94 -19.21 2.75 10.47
CA ASP A 94 -20.31 2.40 11.37
C ASP A 94 -21.58 2.08 10.57
N GLU A 95 -22.34 1.07 11.03
CA GLU A 95 -23.56 0.59 10.37
C GLU A 95 -24.58 1.70 10.14
N ARG A 96 -24.70 2.64 11.09
CA ARG A 96 -25.64 3.77 10.99
C ARG A 96 -25.36 4.68 9.79
N ASN A 97 -24.09 4.76 9.37
CA ASN A 97 -23.69 5.55 8.21
C ASN A 97 -24.15 4.86 6.92
N SER A 98 -24.06 3.53 6.85
CA SER A 98 -24.55 2.74 5.71
C SER A 98 -26.07 2.76 5.63
N ASP A 99 -26.76 2.71 6.78
CA ASP A 99 -28.23 2.84 6.83
C ASP A 99 -28.68 4.24 6.38
N LEU A 100 -28.00 5.30 6.83
CA LEU A 100 -28.28 6.65 6.37
C LEU A 100 -28.02 6.80 4.86
N LEU A 101 -26.95 6.20 4.33
CA LEU A 101 -26.66 6.23 2.90
C LEU A 101 -27.72 5.49 2.08
N ALA A 102 -28.16 4.32 2.53
CA ALA A 102 -29.23 3.56 1.91
C ALA A 102 -30.53 4.37 1.87
N TRP A 103 -30.88 5.03 2.97
CA TRP A 103 -32.00 5.96 3.04
C TRP A 103 -31.86 7.13 2.06
N LEU A 104 -30.66 7.71 1.95
CA LEU A 104 -30.40 8.87 1.08
C LEU A 104 -30.59 8.53 -0.41
N ILE A 105 -30.09 7.37 -0.85
CA ILE A 105 -30.14 6.94 -2.26
C ILE A 105 -31.42 6.18 -2.64
N ASP A 106 -32.36 6.01 -1.70
CA ASP A 106 -33.57 5.20 -1.86
C ASP A 106 -33.38 3.69 -2.02
N LEU A 107 -32.32 3.15 -1.43
CA LEU A 107 -32.07 1.71 -1.49
C LEU A 107 -33.00 0.95 -0.54
N GLU A 108 -33.65 -0.08 -1.05
CA GLU A 108 -34.44 -1.04 -0.31
C GLU A 108 -33.86 -2.45 -0.51
N PRO A 109 -33.90 -3.33 0.51
CA PRO A 109 -34.45 -3.09 1.85
C PRO A 109 -33.49 -2.29 2.75
N ARG A 110 -34.06 -1.36 3.54
CA ARG A 110 -33.39 -0.58 4.59
C ARG A 110 -34.23 -0.60 5.87
N PRO A 111 -33.63 -0.51 7.08
CA PRO A 111 -32.19 -0.54 7.39
C PRO A 111 -31.56 -1.92 7.19
N ARG A 112 -30.26 -2.06 7.49
CA ARG A 112 -29.46 -3.28 7.38
C ARG A 112 -30.14 -4.54 7.91
N SER A 113 -30.84 -4.44 9.04
CA SER A 113 -31.59 -5.57 9.62
C SER A 113 -32.66 -6.12 8.67
N SER A 114 -33.37 -5.24 7.96
CA SER A 114 -34.37 -5.62 6.96
C SER A 114 -33.75 -6.35 5.76
N TYR A 115 -32.50 -6.04 5.40
CA TYR A 115 -31.78 -6.79 4.36
C TYR A 115 -31.50 -8.24 4.76
N TYR A 116 -31.01 -8.47 5.98
CA TYR A 116 -30.72 -9.83 6.45
C TYR A 116 -31.99 -10.66 6.72
N LEU A 117 -33.15 -10.01 6.92
CA LEU A 117 -34.46 -10.65 7.10
C LEU A 117 -35.21 -10.87 5.77
N SER A 118 -34.75 -10.29 4.67
CA SER A 118 -35.37 -10.47 3.35
C SER A 118 -35.05 -11.86 2.77
N PRO A 119 -36.06 -12.65 2.36
CA PRO A 119 -35.86 -14.00 1.84
C PRO A 119 -35.26 -14.01 0.42
N ASP A 120 -35.51 -12.97 -0.37
CA ASP A 120 -35.11 -12.85 -1.77
C ASP A 120 -33.91 -11.92 -1.98
N LYS A 121 -33.53 -11.13 -0.95
CA LYS A 121 -32.42 -10.15 -0.98
C LYS A 121 -32.44 -9.24 -2.20
N THR A 122 -33.61 -8.97 -2.74
CA THR A 122 -33.76 -8.14 -3.94
C THR A 122 -33.46 -6.68 -3.58
N ILE A 123 -32.46 -6.10 -4.24
CA ILE A 123 -32.09 -4.71 -4.03
C ILE A 123 -32.85 -3.84 -5.03
N LYS A 124 -33.58 -2.86 -4.51
CA LYS A 124 -34.35 -1.91 -5.30
C LYS A 124 -33.89 -0.50 -4.98
N ILE A 125 -33.96 0.39 -5.97
CA ILE A 125 -33.72 1.82 -5.79
C ILE A 125 -34.98 2.54 -6.28
N GLY A 126 -35.66 3.23 -5.37
CA GLY A 126 -36.93 3.90 -5.69
C GLY A 126 -38.01 2.96 -6.21
N GLY A 127 -38.03 1.72 -5.69
CA GLY A 127 -38.98 0.68 -6.09
C GLY A 127 -38.63 -0.11 -7.36
N VAL A 128 -37.53 0.23 -8.05
CA VAL A 128 -37.09 -0.45 -9.27
C VAL A 128 -35.89 -1.36 -8.96
N PRO A 129 -35.88 -2.64 -9.40
CA PRO A 129 -34.73 -3.53 -9.26
C PRO A 129 -33.44 -2.92 -9.83
N ILE A 130 -32.32 -3.15 -9.15
CA ILE A 130 -31.01 -2.62 -9.57
C ILE A 130 -30.63 -3.07 -10.99
N ASP A 131 -30.97 -4.31 -11.35
CA ASP A 131 -30.65 -4.89 -12.67
C ASP A 131 -31.38 -4.18 -13.82
N ASP A 132 -32.62 -3.75 -13.57
CA ASP A 132 -33.43 -3.00 -14.54
C ASP A 132 -32.93 -1.56 -14.69
N LEU A 133 -32.36 -0.99 -13.61
CA LEU A 133 -31.80 0.37 -13.62
C LEU A 133 -30.44 0.45 -14.32
N PHE A 134 -29.69 -0.65 -14.34
CA PHE A 134 -28.32 -0.73 -14.86
C PHE A 134 -28.10 -2.04 -15.66
N PRO A 135 -28.73 -2.19 -16.84
CA PRO A 135 -28.74 -3.43 -17.62
C PRO A 135 -27.38 -3.91 -18.15
N HIS A 136 -26.29 -3.19 -17.88
CA HIS A 136 -24.92 -3.51 -18.34
C HIS A 136 -23.89 -3.67 -17.22
N SER A 137 -24.31 -3.67 -15.96
CA SER A 137 -23.40 -3.67 -14.82
C SER A 137 -23.53 -4.94 -14.00
N THR A 138 -23.16 -6.10 -14.56
CA THR A 138 -23.01 -7.34 -13.78
C THR A 138 -21.62 -7.42 -13.15
N PRO A 139 -21.48 -7.61 -11.82
CA PRO A 139 -20.31 -8.23 -11.21
C PRO A 139 -20.27 -9.75 -11.52
N PRO A 140 -19.16 -10.45 -11.24
CA PRO A 140 -18.83 -11.71 -11.91
C PRO A 140 -19.63 -12.89 -11.33
N GLY A 141 -20.57 -13.42 -12.10
CA GLY A 141 -21.14 -14.74 -11.84
C GLY A 141 -22.43 -15.04 -12.62
N GLY A 142 -22.36 -16.03 -13.51
CA GLY A 142 -23.54 -16.70 -14.08
C GLY A 142 -23.96 -16.18 -15.46
N GLY A 143 -23.62 -16.93 -16.51
CA GLY A 143 -23.89 -16.53 -17.89
C GLY A 143 -25.25 -16.94 -18.43
N THR A 144 -25.71 -16.25 -19.48
CA THR A 144 -26.23 -16.86 -20.72
C THR A 144 -26.29 -15.77 -21.81
N LYS A 145 -25.99 -16.16 -23.06
CA LYS A 145 -25.92 -15.30 -24.25
C LYS A 145 -27.26 -15.26 -24.98
N GLN A 146 -27.64 -14.13 -25.59
CA GLN A 146 -28.33 -14.12 -26.89
C GLN A 146 -28.21 -12.77 -27.66
N HIS A 147 -27.44 -12.83 -28.75
CA HIS A 147 -27.49 -12.18 -30.09
C HIS A 147 -28.15 -10.79 -30.39
N ASP A 148 -27.29 -9.80 -30.66
CA ASP A 148 -27.11 -8.80 -31.78
C ASP A 148 -28.27 -8.42 -32.76
N PRO A 149 -28.31 -7.21 -33.39
CA PRO A 149 -27.26 -6.72 -34.32
C PRO A 149 -26.85 -5.21 -34.33
N LYS A 150 -25.52 -4.99 -34.25
CA LYS A 150 -24.60 -4.11 -35.04
C LYS A 150 -24.78 -2.57 -35.15
N GLU A 151 -23.79 -1.86 -34.57
CA GLU A 151 -23.09 -0.71 -35.18
C GLU A 151 -21.59 -0.73 -34.75
N PRO A 152 -20.63 -0.21 -35.56
CA PRO A 152 -19.21 -0.46 -35.38
C PRO A 152 -18.63 0.35 -34.20
N LYS A 153 -18.16 -0.35 -33.16
CA LYS A 153 -17.53 0.26 -31.99
C LYS A 153 -16.05 0.53 -32.25
N GLU A 154 -15.65 1.78 -32.06
CA GLU A 154 -14.25 2.24 -31.98
C GLU A 154 -13.45 1.41 -30.95
N PRO A 155 -12.11 1.28 -31.11
CA PRO A 155 -11.30 0.49 -30.20
C PRO A 155 -11.44 1.00 -28.76
N VAL A 156 -11.93 0.13 -27.88
CA VAL A 156 -12.07 0.42 -26.45
C VAL A 156 -10.69 0.26 -25.80
N TYR A 157 -10.09 1.37 -25.39
CA TYR A 157 -8.87 1.38 -24.59
C TYR A 157 -9.21 1.05 -23.13
N VAL A 158 -8.57 0.01 -22.58
CA VAL A 158 -8.69 -0.34 -21.15
C VAL A 158 -7.33 -0.18 -20.44
N PRO A 159 -7.30 0.36 -19.21
CA PRO A 159 -6.08 0.43 -18.41
C PRO A 159 -5.50 -0.97 -18.20
N LYS A 160 -4.19 -1.14 -18.44
CA LYS A 160 -3.53 -2.46 -18.37
C LYS A 160 -3.39 -3.00 -16.94
N PHE A 161 -3.40 -2.12 -15.94
CA PHE A 161 -3.19 -2.45 -14.52
C PHE A 161 -4.19 -1.70 -13.63
N SER A 162 -4.75 -2.40 -12.65
CA SER A 162 -5.70 -1.82 -11.69
C SER A 162 -4.98 -0.90 -10.70
N GLN A 163 -5.53 0.31 -10.51
CA GLN A 163 -4.96 1.40 -9.70
C GLN A 163 -4.51 1.02 -8.28
N PRO A 164 -5.25 0.23 -7.47
CA PRO A 164 -4.79 -0.20 -6.15
C PRO A 164 -3.53 -1.08 -6.18
N TYR A 165 -3.33 -1.89 -7.22
CA TYR A 165 -2.12 -2.73 -7.31
C TYR A 165 -0.87 -1.89 -7.59
N ILE A 166 -1.00 -0.83 -8.38
CA ILE A 166 0.10 0.11 -8.65
C ILE A 166 0.49 0.82 -7.34
N THR A 167 -0.48 1.27 -6.54
CA THR A 167 -0.20 1.93 -5.26
C THR A 167 0.47 1.00 -4.25
N ILE A 168 0.00 -0.25 -4.14
CA ILE A 168 0.59 -1.25 -3.25
C ILE A 168 2.03 -1.56 -3.68
N PHE A 169 2.28 -1.73 -4.98
CA PHE A 169 3.63 -1.97 -5.51
C PHE A 169 4.60 -0.82 -5.22
N CYS A 170 4.15 0.43 -5.39
CA CYS A 170 4.95 1.63 -5.07
C CYS A 170 5.35 1.68 -3.58
N ILE A 171 4.42 1.35 -2.67
CA ILE A 171 4.69 1.30 -1.23
C ILE A 171 5.72 0.21 -0.91
N ILE A 172 5.56 -0.98 -1.51
CA ILE A 172 6.51 -2.09 -1.31
C ILE A 172 7.91 -1.71 -1.78
N LEU A 173 8.06 -1.05 -2.94
CA LEU A 173 9.36 -0.60 -3.44
C LEU A 173 10.03 0.42 -2.51
N LEU A 174 9.26 1.33 -1.90
CA LEU A 174 9.79 2.27 -0.92
C LEU A 174 10.32 1.55 0.34
N ILE A 175 9.59 0.54 0.83
CA ILE A 175 10.00 -0.24 2.01
C ILE A 175 11.22 -1.11 1.70
N ILE A 176 11.26 -1.78 0.55
CA ILE A 176 12.40 -2.60 0.14
C ILE A 176 13.63 -1.71 -0.07
N GLY A 177 13.51 -0.59 -0.78
CA GLY A 177 14.63 0.32 -1.01
C GLY A 177 15.23 0.86 0.28
N THR A 178 14.39 1.27 1.24
CA THR A 178 14.86 1.81 2.52
C THR A 178 15.53 0.74 3.41
N THR A 179 14.96 -0.47 3.46
CA THR A 179 15.51 -1.58 4.25
C THR A 179 16.79 -2.14 3.64
N SER A 180 16.82 -2.37 2.32
CA SER A 180 18.02 -2.83 1.61
C SER A 180 19.17 -1.84 1.71
N PHE A 181 18.91 -0.53 1.59
CA PHE A 181 19.95 0.48 1.73
C PHE A 181 20.54 0.52 3.15
N ALA A 182 19.69 0.44 4.19
CA ALA A 182 20.16 0.42 5.58
C ALA A 182 20.98 -0.83 5.92
N VAL A 183 20.66 -1.97 5.31
CA VAL A 183 21.44 -3.21 5.44
C VAL A 183 22.77 -3.09 4.70
N TRP A 184 22.76 -2.55 3.47
CA TRP A 184 23.97 -2.32 2.68
C TRP A 184 24.94 -1.33 3.35
N GLU A 185 24.44 -0.24 3.92
CA GLU A 185 25.24 0.75 4.68
C GLU A 185 25.91 0.12 5.92
N ARG A 186 25.38 -1.00 6.44
CA ARG A 186 25.92 -1.73 7.60
C ARG A 186 26.75 -2.96 7.21
N TRP A 187 26.90 -3.27 5.93
CA TRP A 187 27.59 -4.47 5.43
C TRP A 187 29.11 -4.30 5.30
N ASN A 188 29.75 -3.72 6.31
CA ASN A 188 31.21 -3.88 6.46
C ASN A 188 31.48 -5.27 7.04
N LYS A 189 31.92 -6.20 6.19
CA LYS A 189 32.25 -7.58 6.60
C LYS A 189 33.64 -7.61 7.21
N ILE A 190 33.72 -7.63 8.53
CA ILE A 190 34.97 -7.90 9.24
C ILE A 190 35.38 -9.35 8.93
N ARG A 191 36.56 -9.54 8.33
CA ARG A 191 37.09 -10.87 8.07
C ARG A 191 37.54 -11.54 9.37
N LEU A 192 37.14 -12.79 9.58
CA LEU A 192 37.68 -13.60 10.68
C LEU A 192 39.07 -14.11 10.30
N PRO A 193 40.02 -14.13 11.25
CA PRO A 193 41.38 -14.58 10.98
C PRO A 193 41.43 -16.08 10.71
N GLU A 194 42.23 -16.48 9.72
CA GLU A 194 42.60 -17.87 9.47
C GLU A 194 43.54 -18.39 10.58
N PRO A 195 43.61 -19.72 10.82
CA PRO A 195 44.43 -20.28 11.90
C PRO A 195 45.93 -19.96 11.82
N ASP A 196 46.43 -19.65 10.63
CA ASP A 196 47.83 -19.31 10.35
C ASP A 196 48.10 -17.80 10.29
N GLU A 197 47.07 -16.95 10.39
CA GLU A 197 47.19 -15.50 10.48
C GLU A 197 47.48 -15.08 11.93
N LYS A 198 48.63 -14.42 12.14
CA LYS A 198 49.12 -14.05 13.48
C LYS A 198 49.27 -12.55 13.68
N PHE A 199 49.07 -11.78 12.63
CA PHE A 199 49.21 -10.33 12.63
C PHE A 199 47.96 -9.68 12.04
N MET A 200 47.86 -8.37 12.18
CA MET A 200 46.81 -7.56 11.56
C MET A 200 47.36 -6.19 11.21
N TYR A 201 46.76 -5.53 10.22
CA TYR A 201 47.12 -4.19 9.78
C TYR A 201 45.87 -3.35 9.58
N TRP A 202 46.01 -2.02 9.64
CA TRP A 202 44.91 -1.11 9.42
C TRP A 202 44.69 -0.90 7.93
N ASP A 203 43.51 -1.28 7.44
CA ASP A 203 43.05 -1.11 6.07
C ASP A 203 41.91 -0.10 6.07
N GLU A 204 42.25 1.17 5.76
CA GLU A 204 41.37 2.35 5.65
C GLU A 204 40.43 2.64 6.85
N ASP A 205 39.46 1.76 7.12
CA ASP A 205 38.44 1.86 8.16
C ASP A 205 38.42 0.71 9.19
N HIS A 206 39.14 -0.41 8.99
CA HIS A 206 39.17 -1.51 9.96
C HIS A 206 40.51 -2.25 9.95
N TYR A 207 40.68 -3.23 10.86
CA TYR A 207 41.83 -4.11 10.83
C TYR A 207 41.55 -5.37 10.00
N GLU A 208 42.52 -5.74 9.16
CA GLU A 208 42.51 -6.98 8.39
C GLU A 208 43.62 -7.92 8.86
N PRO A 209 43.36 -9.24 8.97
CA PRO A 209 44.34 -10.21 9.43
C PRO A 209 45.36 -10.56 8.33
N VAL A 210 46.59 -10.85 8.75
CA VAL A 210 47.71 -11.17 7.86
C VAL A 210 48.65 -12.22 8.45
N LYS A 211 49.28 -13.02 7.57
CA LYS A 211 50.15 -14.15 7.95
C LYS A 211 51.52 -13.70 8.42
N ASP A 212 52.12 -12.72 7.74
CA ASP A 212 53.48 -12.25 8.00
C ASP A 212 53.50 -10.79 8.48
N GLY A 213 54.32 -10.52 9.50
CA GLY A 213 54.57 -9.19 10.06
C GLY A 213 55.47 -8.31 9.18
N LYS A 214 56.03 -8.84 8.10
CA LYS A 214 56.94 -8.12 7.17
C LYS A 214 56.32 -7.79 5.82
N GLN A 215 55.01 -7.98 5.66
CA GLN A 215 54.34 -7.68 4.41
C GLN A 215 54.32 -6.16 4.14
N ASN A 216 54.59 -5.77 2.90
CA ASN A 216 54.57 -4.36 2.49
C ASN A 216 53.13 -3.89 2.24
N VAL A 217 52.39 -3.64 3.32
CA VAL A 217 50.98 -3.17 3.28
C VAL A 217 50.84 -1.64 3.43
N GLY A 218 51.95 -0.91 3.60
CA GLY A 218 51.92 0.55 3.76
C GLY A 218 51.34 1.06 5.09
N ALA A 219 51.00 0.16 6.01
CA ALA A 219 50.47 0.45 7.34
C ALA A 219 51.27 -0.31 8.42
N PRO A 220 51.27 0.16 9.69
CA PRO A 220 51.89 -0.58 10.78
C PRO A 220 51.24 -1.95 10.98
N ILE A 221 52.04 -3.01 10.93
CA ILE A 221 51.58 -4.37 11.25
C ILE A 221 51.77 -4.63 12.74
N ILE A 222 50.72 -5.09 13.40
CA ILE A 222 50.72 -5.40 14.84
C ILE A 222 50.31 -6.86 15.08
N PRO A 223 50.68 -7.45 16.24
CA PRO A 223 50.23 -8.79 16.60
C PRO A 223 48.71 -8.88 16.64
N LEU A 224 48.16 -9.99 16.15
CA LEU A 224 46.72 -10.22 16.07
C LEU A 224 46.09 -10.17 17.47
N ASN A 225 45.14 -9.24 17.65
CA ASN A 225 44.27 -9.20 18.82
C ASN A 225 42.82 -9.28 18.34
N LYS A 226 42.16 -10.40 18.62
CA LYS A 226 40.78 -10.67 18.17
C LYS A 226 39.77 -9.61 18.64
N LYS A 227 39.98 -9.03 19.82
CA LYS A 227 39.10 -7.96 20.34
C LYS A 227 39.27 -6.71 19.50
N THR A 228 40.50 -6.25 19.31
CA THR A 228 40.80 -5.06 18.49
C THR A 228 40.37 -5.26 17.04
N LEU A 229 40.63 -6.42 16.45
CA LEU A 229 40.21 -6.76 15.08
C LEU A 229 38.70 -6.55 14.86
N THR A 230 37.89 -6.97 15.82
CA THR A 230 36.42 -6.93 15.68
C THR A 230 35.80 -5.63 16.17
N GLN A 231 36.40 -4.99 17.17
CA GLN A 231 35.80 -3.84 17.87
C GLN A 231 36.35 -2.50 17.40
N GLN A 232 37.57 -2.45 16.85
CA GLN A 232 38.22 -1.20 16.46
C GLN A 232 37.99 -0.91 14.97
N GLN A 233 37.07 0.01 14.69
CA GLN A 233 36.67 0.44 13.36
C GLN A 233 36.57 1.97 13.30
N LYS A 234 36.82 2.54 12.13
CA LYS A 234 36.61 3.95 11.82
C LYS A 234 35.13 4.17 11.53
N ILE A 235 34.61 5.24 12.09
CA ILE A 235 33.25 5.70 11.82
C ILE A 235 33.34 6.60 10.60
N THR A 236 33.02 6.04 9.43
CA THR A 236 33.06 6.73 8.12
C THR A 236 32.01 7.85 8.01
N LEU A 237 30.92 7.73 8.76
CA LEU A 237 29.81 8.69 8.79
C LEU A 237 29.69 9.36 10.16
N PRO A 238 30.53 10.35 10.48
CA PRO A 238 30.53 11.00 11.80
C PRO A 238 29.21 11.73 12.11
N ASP A 239 28.46 12.16 11.09
CA ASP A 239 27.16 12.81 11.26
C ASP A 239 26.09 11.85 11.83
N THR A 240 26.31 10.53 11.83
CA THR A 240 25.40 9.58 12.49
C THR A 240 25.55 9.57 14.01
N LEU A 241 26.63 10.16 14.54
CA LEU A 241 26.91 10.18 15.98
C LEU A 241 25.91 11.06 16.73
N THR A 242 25.46 10.55 17.86
CA THR A 242 24.51 11.22 18.75
C THR A 242 25.04 11.27 20.18
N SER A 243 24.30 11.87 21.10
CA SER A 243 24.66 11.86 22.54
C SER A 243 24.81 10.43 23.09
N TYR A 244 24.14 9.44 22.50
CA TYR A 244 24.28 8.02 22.87
C TYR A 244 25.67 7.43 22.56
N SER A 245 26.41 8.05 21.65
CA SER A 245 27.77 7.65 21.28
C SER A 245 28.82 8.06 22.32
N ILE A 246 28.48 8.98 23.23
CA ILE A 246 29.38 9.43 24.29
C ILE A 246 29.67 8.24 25.23
N GLY A 247 30.96 7.99 25.47
CA GLY A 247 31.43 6.83 26.26
C GLY A 247 31.53 5.51 25.48
N LYS A 248 31.13 5.50 24.19
CA LYS A 248 31.24 4.33 23.30
C LYS A 248 32.07 4.61 22.04
N VAL A 249 32.44 5.86 21.83
CA VAL A 249 33.18 6.31 20.67
C VAL A 249 34.40 7.07 21.16
N TRP A 250 35.50 6.89 20.44
CA TRP A 250 36.75 7.59 20.63
C TRP A 250 37.08 8.39 19.38
N TYR A 251 37.93 9.38 19.50
CA TYR A 251 38.28 10.24 18.39
C TYR A 251 39.76 10.61 18.37
N LYS A 252 40.24 10.94 17.18
CA LYS A 252 41.51 11.60 16.94
C LYS A 252 41.28 12.81 16.05
N GLY A 253 41.68 13.99 16.53
CA GLY A 253 41.59 15.18 15.69
C GLY A 253 42.48 16.30 16.18
N HIS A 254 42.78 17.23 15.28
CA HIS A 254 43.40 18.51 15.57
C HIS A 254 42.81 19.57 14.64
N GLY A 255 42.32 20.68 15.20
CA GLY A 255 41.71 21.73 14.38
C GLY A 255 40.33 21.34 13.86
N LYS A 256 40.17 21.20 12.54
CA LYS A 256 38.88 20.88 11.90
C LYS A 256 38.70 19.39 11.59
N ASP A 257 39.79 18.65 11.44
CA ASP A 257 39.75 17.25 11.03
C ASP A 257 39.68 16.35 12.25
N HIS A 258 38.52 15.69 12.41
CA HIS A 258 38.26 14.74 13.49
C HIS A 258 37.84 13.41 12.88
N GLU A 259 38.56 12.35 13.24
CA GLU A 259 38.24 10.97 12.93
C GLU A 259 37.69 10.31 14.17
N PHE A 260 36.70 9.43 14.00
CA PHE A 260 35.99 8.77 15.09
C PHE A 260 36.12 7.26 14.95
N PHE A 261 36.14 6.58 16.09
CA PHE A 261 36.44 5.15 16.21
C PHE A 261 35.53 4.48 17.24
N THR A 262 35.26 3.20 17.02
CA THR A 262 34.33 2.41 17.84
C THR A 262 34.93 1.83 19.13
N ASP A 263 36.26 1.77 19.27
CA ASP A 263 36.93 1.33 20.51
C ASP A 263 38.09 2.27 20.90
N SER A 264 38.52 2.12 22.15
CA SER A 264 39.68 2.79 22.72
C SER A 264 40.98 2.13 22.26
N GLY A 265 42.09 2.87 22.34
CA GLY A 265 43.42 2.29 22.13
C GLY A 265 44.36 3.21 21.36
N ALA A 266 45.40 2.61 20.82
CA ALA A 266 46.34 3.29 19.94
C ALA A 266 45.64 3.71 18.63
N TYR A 267 46.05 4.85 18.09
CA TYR A 267 45.59 5.33 16.80
C TYR A 267 46.18 4.45 15.69
N PRO A 268 45.36 3.85 14.81
CA PRO A 268 45.84 2.82 13.89
C PRO A 268 46.96 3.26 12.94
N GLN A 269 46.97 4.54 12.52
CA GLN A 269 48.00 5.07 11.63
C GLN A 269 49.30 5.47 12.37
N ASP A 270 49.23 5.74 13.67
CA ASP A 270 50.37 6.13 14.50
C ASP A 270 50.19 5.56 15.92
N LEU A 271 50.83 4.42 16.14
CA LEU A 271 50.72 3.63 17.36
C LEU A 271 51.23 4.35 18.63
N GLN A 272 52.00 5.44 18.48
CA GLN A 272 52.47 6.23 19.62
C GLN A 272 51.37 7.14 20.18
N ARG A 273 50.31 7.38 19.41
CA ARG A 273 49.20 8.25 19.80
C ARG A 273 48.03 7.40 20.29
N VAL A 274 47.36 7.88 21.34
CA VAL A 274 46.18 7.23 21.90
C VAL A 274 44.92 8.02 21.52
N LEU A 275 43.85 7.31 21.20
CA LEU A 275 42.54 7.89 20.92
C LEU A 275 41.93 8.50 22.19
N LYS A 276 41.25 9.64 22.05
CA LYS A 276 40.59 10.32 23.17
C LYS A 276 39.12 9.93 23.24
N PRO A 277 38.51 9.79 24.43
CA PRO A 277 37.09 9.52 24.54
C PRO A 277 36.27 10.68 23.97
N LEU A 278 35.20 10.37 23.23
CA LEU A 278 34.29 11.37 22.66
C LEU A 278 33.64 12.19 23.76
N THR A 279 33.66 13.52 23.61
CA THR A 279 33.01 14.46 24.53
C THR A 279 31.87 15.19 23.82
N ASN A 280 30.92 15.70 24.61
CA ASN A 280 29.78 16.45 24.08
C ASN A 280 30.19 17.69 23.26
N ASN A 281 31.29 18.35 23.63
CA ASN A 281 31.81 19.51 22.90
C ASN A 281 32.30 19.12 21.50
N ILE A 282 33.06 18.02 21.40
CA ILE A 282 33.57 17.54 20.11
C ILE A 282 32.42 17.05 19.22
N LEU A 283 31.46 16.32 19.79
CA LEU A 283 30.26 15.88 19.10
C LEU A 283 29.51 17.09 18.50
N THR A 284 29.07 18.03 19.34
CA THR A 284 28.26 19.17 18.88
C THR A 284 28.98 20.12 17.91
N LYS A 285 30.31 20.21 17.99
CA LYS A 285 31.11 21.11 17.15
C LYS A 285 31.49 20.51 15.80
N TYR A 286 31.69 19.20 15.72
CA TYR A 286 32.26 18.54 14.52
C TYR A 286 31.36 17.46 13.92
N THR A 287 30.25 17.11 14.56
CA THR A 287 29.24 16.21 13.98
C THR A 287 27.91 16.95 13.87
N SER A 288 27.23 16.79 12.73
CA SER A 288 25.92 17.41 12.51
C SER A 288 24.91 16.36 12.08
N ASN A 289 24.26 15.75 13.07
CA ASN A 289 23.21 14.77 12.81
C ASN A 289 22.06 15.32 11.95
N TYR A 290 21.75 16.60 12.08
CA TYR A 290 20.75 17.27 11.23
C TYR A 290 21.11 17.24 9.74
N ARG A 291 22.39 17.35 9.37
CA ARG A 291 22.81 17.28 7.96
C ARG A 291 22.59 15.89 7.38
N TYR A 292 22.91 14.85 8.15
CA TYR A 292 22.64 13.46 7.77
C TYR A 292 21.13 13.20 7.62
N MET A 293 20.35 13.58 8.63
CA MET A 293 18.89 13.40 8.62
C MET A 293 18.23 14.18 7.47
N LEU A 294 18.68 15.41 7.21
CA LEU A 294 18.18 16.22 6.10
C LEU A 294 18.53 15.59 4.74
N THR A 295 19.76 15.12 4.57
CA THR A 295 20.19 14.46 3.33
C THR A 295 19.34 13.21 3.08
N ARG A 296 19.12 12.39 4.12
CA ARG A 296 18.30 11.18 4.05
C ARG A 296 16.84 11.49 3.76
N LEU A 297 16.29 12.56 4.34
CA LEU A 297 14.95 13.05 4.07
C LEU A 297 14.80 13.51 2.60
N VAL A 298 15.77 14.27 2.09
CA VAL A 298 15.78 14.71 0.68
C VAL A 298 15.81 13.52 -0.26
N TRP A 299 16.69 12.54 -0.03
CA TRP A 299 16.73 11.30 -0.82
C TRP A 299 15.40 10.54 -0.79
N PHE A 300 14.77 10.44 0.37
CA PHE A 300 13.47 9.79 0.52
C PHE A 300 12.36 10.52 -0.26
N ILE A 301 12.32 11.86 -0.19
CA ILE A 301 11.37 12.68 -0.94
C ILE A 301 11.59 12.52 -2.45
N CYS A 302 12.84 12.55 -2.92
CA CYS A 302 13.17 12.33 -4.33
C CYS A 302 12.75 10.93 -4.82
N ALA A 303 13.00 9.89 -4.03
CA ALA A 303 12.59 8.52 -4.35
C ALA A 303 11.06 8.39 -4.40
N ALA A 304 10.34 8.96 -3.42
CA ALA A 304 8.89 8.96 -3.40
C ALA A 304 8.29 9.69 -4.62
N PHE A 305 8.86 10.84 -4.99
CA PHE A 305 8.44 11.58 -6.18
C PHE A 305 8.68 10.77 -7.46
N PHE A 306 9.86 10.16 -7.61
CA PHE A 306 10.20 9.32 -8.77
C PHE A 306 9.27 8.11 -8.89
N ILE A 307 9.02 7.40 -7.79
CA ILE A 307 8.13 6.24 -7.76
C ILE A 307 6.69 6.66 -8.07
N SER A 308 6.23 7.81 -7.56
CA SER A 308 4.91 8.36 -7.88
C SER A 308 4.78 8.70 -9.37
N LEU A 309 5.80 9.32 -9.98
CA LEU A 309 5.83 9.59 -11.41
C LEU A 309 5.80 8.30 -12.25
N CYS A 310 6.59 7.28 -11.84
CA CYS A 310 6.57 5.97 -12.49
C CYS A 310 5.21 5.29 -12.37
N GLY A 311 4.59 5.32 -11.18
CA GLY A 311 3.25 4.80 -10.96
C GLY A 311 2.19 5.50 -11.81
N PHE A 312 2.29 6.83 -11.95
CA PHE A 312 1.41 7.62 -12.81
C PHE A 312 1.63 7.32 -14.31
N ALA A 313 2.87 7.12 -14.74
CA ALA A 313 3.15 6.72 -16.12
C ALA A 313 2.60 5.32 -16.43
N VAL A 314 2.70 4.38 -15.47
CA VAL A 314 2.16 3.02 -15.62
C VAL A 314 0.63 2.99 -15.61
N SER A 315 -0.02 3.86 -14.83
CA SER A 315 -1.48 3.94 -14.83
C SER A 315 -2.06 4.48 -16.14
N ARG A 316 -1.26 5.21 -16.93
CA ARG A 316 -1.59 5.73 -18.26
C ARG A 316 -1.31 4.74 -19.40
N LEU A 317 -0.73 3.57 -19.13
CA LEU A 317 -0.54 2.54 -20.15
C LEU A 317 -1.86 1.84 -20.44
N GLU A 318 -2.46 2.20 -21.56
CA GLU A 318 -3.64 1.55 -22.11
C GLU A 318 -3.24 0.40 -23.03
N LYS A 319 -4.05 -0.66 -23.09
CA LYS A 319 -3.85 -1.77 -24.01
C LYS A 319 -4.97 -1.79 -25.04
N GLU A 320 -4.61 -1.83 -26.31
CA GLU A 320 -5.58 -2.10 -27.38
C GLU A 320 -6.09 -3.53 -27.27
N VAL A 321 -7.41 -3.68 -27.10
CA VAL A 321 -8.08 -4.98 -27.13
C VAL A 321 -8.69 -5.14 -28.52
N LYS A 322 -8.00 -5.88 -29.40
CA LYS A 322 -8.61 -6.31 -30.68
C LYS A 322 -9.70 -7.33 -30.39
N PRO A 323 -10.92 -7.16 -30.93
CA PRO A 323 -12.00 -8.12 -30.72
C PRO A 323 -11.62 -9.49 -31.33
N PRO A 324 -12.02 -10.60 -30.71
CA PRO A 324 -11.70 -11.94 -31.20
C PRO A 324 -12.38 -12.16 -32.56
N VAL A 325 -11.56 -12.38 -33.60
CA VAL A 325 -12.02 -12.88 -34.89
C VAL A 325 -12.54 -14.29 -34.66
N LYS A 326 -13.84 -14.51 -34.84
CA LYS A 326 -14.41 -15.86 -34.89
C LYS A 326 -13.96 -16.50 -36.20
N GLU A 327 -13.05 -17.47 -36.13
CA GLU A 327 -12.83 -18.41 -37.22
C GLU A 327 -14.14 -19.18 -37.46
N ILE A 328 -14.64 -19.10 -38.68
CA ILE A 328 -15.78 -19.88 -39.16
C ILE A 328 -15.19 -21.19 -39.67
N GLU A 329 -15.34 -22.26 -38.91
CA GLU A 329 -15.03 -23.61 -39.40
C GLU A 329 -16.06 -23.98 -40.48
N THR A 330 -15.58 -24.09 -41.72
CA THR A 330 -16.29 -24.64 -42.86
C THR A 330 -16.43 -26.15 -42.73
N GLU A 331 -17.66 -26.65 -42.80
CA GLU A 331 -17.99 -28.06 -43.00
C GLU A 331 -17.44 -28.57 -44.34
N THR A 332 -16.60 -29.60 -44.28
CA THR A 332 -16.27 -30.59 -45.35
C THR A 332 -15.50 -31.68 -44.59
N GLU A 333 -15.71 -32.98 -44.69
CA GLU A 333 -16.19 -33.85 -45.75
C GLU A 333 -16.46 -35.23 -45.12
N LYS A 334 -17.35 -36.01 -45.72
CA LYS A 334 -17.64 -37.41 -45.34
C LYS A 334 -16.45 -38.29 -45.71
N GLU A 335 -16.05 -39.22 -44.84
CA GLU A 335 -15.43 -40.47 -45.30
C GLU A 335 -15.70 -41.63 -44.34
N GLU A 336 -16.26 -42.71 -44.91
CA GLU A 336 -16.49 -44.01 -44.31
C GLU A 336 -15.18 -44.69 -43.92
N ILE A 337 -15.18 -45.44 -42.80
CA ILE A 337 -14.21 -46.53 -42.60
C ILE A 337 -14.95 -47.76 -42.02
N PRO A 338 -14.73 -48.96 -42.59
CA PRO A 338 -15.55 -50.16 -42.36
C PRO A 338 -15.11 -51.00 -41.15
N GLU A 339 -16.01 -51.90 -40.74
CA GLU A 339 -15.73 -53.03 -39.83
C GLU A 339 -14.52 -53.84 -40.29
N PHE A 340 -13.58 -54.10 -39.37
CA PHE A 340 -12.71 -55.27 -39.49
C PHE A 340 -12.43 -55.93 -38.13
N HIS A 341 -12.82 -57.19 -38.09
CA HIS A 341 -12.63 -58.19 -37.06
C HIS A 341 -11.13 -58.53 -36.91
N SER A 342 -10.60 -58.68 -35.69
CA SER A 342 -9.45 -59.57 -35.42
C SER A 342 -9.25 -59.82 -33.91
N SER A 343 -9.47 -61.08 -33.56
CA SER A 343 -9.07 -61.78 -32.35
C SER A 343 -7.65 -62.36 -32.53
N GLU A 344 -6.79 -62.24 -31.51
CA GLU A 344 -5.72 -63.18 -31.06
C GLU A 344 -4.83 -62.41 -30.05
N LEU A 345 -4.72 -62.80 -28.77
CA LEU A 345 -3.99 -63.90 -28.12
C LEU A 345 -2.51 -63.59 -27.78
N GLN A 346 -2.18 -63.88 -26.49
CA GLN A 346 -0.86 -64.02 -25.82
C GLN A 346 -0.17 -62.72 -25.33
N ALA A 347 0.50 -62.63 -24.18
CA ALA A 347 1.08 -63.59 -23.22
C ALA A 347 1.15 -62.93 -21.82
N THR A 348 0.76 -63.57 -20.71
CA THR A 348 1.59 -64.30 -19.72
C THR A 348 3.05 -63.84 -19.54
N ASN A 349 3.33 -63.34 -18.33
CA ASN A 349 4.48 -63.61 -17.44
C ASN A 349 5.87 -63.85 -18.05
N ALA A 350 6.76 -62.86 -17.88
CA ALA A 350 8.06 -62.98 -17.20
C ALA A 350 8.65 -61.58 -16.97
#